data_AF-A0A9E5IWG0-F1
#
_entry.id   AF-A0A9E5IWG0-F1
#
_cell.length_a   1.000
_cell.length_b   1.000
_cell.length_c   1.000
_cell.angle_alpha   90.00
_cell.angle_beta   90.00
_cell.angle_gamma   90.00
#
_symmetry.space_group_name_H-M   'P 1'
#
loop_
_entity.id
_entity.type
_entity.pdbx_description
1 polymer ?
#
loop_
_entity_poly.entity_id
_entity_poly.type
_entity_poly.pdbx_seq_one_letter_code
_entity_poly.pdbx_strand_id
1 'polypeptide(L)'
;RRIAQIKKGEEVMGGRCRVKVVKNKVAAPFRQTEFDLMYNEGISQEGEIIALGEKHTIIEKTGNSYGYGEVKLGRGYDATRQFLKENSDVRQEILAKIREKLAQEQ
;
A
#
# COMPACT_ATOMS: atom_id res chain seq x y z
N ARG A 1 0.68 -16.36 -4.49
CA ARG A 1 -0.65 -17.00 -4.51
C ARG A 1 -1.74 -15.92 -4.50
N ARG A 2 -2.79 -16.03 -5.33
CA ARG A 2 -3.93 -15.11 -5.31
C ARG A 2 -4.87 -15.47 -4.15
N ILE A 3 -5.27 -14.50 -3.34
CA ILE A 3 -6.11 -14.71 -2.15
C ILE A 3 -7.53 -14.20 -2.40
N ALA A 4 -7.66 -12.99 -2.92
CA ALA A 4 -8.97 -12.36 -3.11
C ALA A 4 -9.04 -11.70 -4.48
N GLN A 5 -10.27 -11.52 -4.98
CA GLN A 5 -10.54 -10.68 -6.14
C GLN A 5 -10.99 -9.30 -5.67
N ILE A 6 -10.46 -8.26 -6.29
CA ILE A 6 -10.86 -6.88 -6.06
C ILE A 6 -11.96 -6.57 -7.07
N LYS A 7 -13.16 -6.28 -6.58
CA LYS A 7 -14.33 -5.94 -7.39
C LYS A 7 -14.74 -4.50 -7.13
N LYS A 8 -15.14 -3.77 -8.18
CA LYS A 8 -15.76 -2.45 -8.09
C LYS A 8 -17.16 -2.57 -8.68
N GLY A 9 -18.15 -2.81 -7.82
CA GLY A 9 -19.49 -3.24 -8.26
C GLY A 9 -19.45 -4.66 -8.82
N GLU A 10 -19.86 -4.83 -10.08
CA GLU A 10 -19.89 -6.12 -10.77
C GLU A 10 -18.58 -6.45 -11.53
N GLU A 11 -17.74 -5.43 -11.80
CA GLU A 11 -16.49 -5.60 -12.55
C GLU A 11 -15.31 -6.02 -11.66
N VAL A 12 -14.52 -6.98 -12.14
CA VAL A 12 -13.31 -7.46 -11.46
C VAL A 12 -12.12 -6.59 -11.89
N MET A 13 -11.76 -5.63 -11.05
CA MET A 13 -10.69 -4.66 -11.31
C MET A 13 -9.29 -5.22 -11.01
N GLY A 14 -9.19 -6.27 -10.21
CA GLY A 14 -7.89 -6.84 -9.85
C GLY A 14 -7.96 -8.04 -8.91
N GLY A 15 -6.83 -8.35 -8.28
CA GLY A 15 -6.70 -9.41 -7.30
C GLY A 15 -5.65 -9.11 -6.24
N ARG A 16 -5.97 -9.45 -4.99
CA ARG A 16 -5.01 -9.42 -3.88
C ARG A 16 -4.15 -10.66 -3.91
N CYS A 17 -2.84 -10.48 -3.97
CA CYS A 17 -1.85 -11.54 -4.05
C CYS A 17 -0.98 -11.55 -2.79
N ARG A 18 -0.77 -12.74 -2.22
CA ARG A 18 0.23 -12.97 -1.16
C ARG A 18 1.44 -13.68 -1.72
N VAL A 19 2.61 -13.14 -1.42
CA VAL A 19 3.90 -13.72 -1.80
C VAL A 19 4.64 -14.08 -0.52
N LYS A 20 5.18 -15.31 -0.47
CA LYS A 20 6.02 -15.78 0.63
C LYS A 20 7.42 -16.05 0.09
N VAL A 21 8.44 -15.50 0.75
CA VAL A 21 9.83 -15.72 0.40
C VAL A 21 10.27 -17.06 0.97
N VAL A 22 10.23 -18.12 0.16
CA VAL A 22 10.51 -19.49 0.64
C VAL A 22 11.99 -19.72 0.93
N LYS A 23 12.89 -19.06 0.19
CA LYS A 23 14.34 -19.16 0.37
C LYS A 23 14.95 -17.78 0.20
N ASN A 24 15.70 -17.33 1.20
CA ASN A 24 16.47 -16.09 1.17
C ASN A 24 17.87 -16.37 1.73
N LYS A 25 18.92 -15.92 1.05
CA LYS A 25 20.32 -16.05 1.48
C LYS A 25 20.94 -14.74 1.95
N VAL A 26 20.24 -13.62 1.77
CA VAL A 26 20.75 -12.27 2.10
C VAL A 26 20.12 -11.75 3.39
N ALA A 27 18.85 -12.09 3.64
CA ALA A 27 18.14 -11.70 4.85
C ALA A 27 17.26 -12.85 5.36
N ALA A 28 16.51 -12.60 6.44
CA ALA A 28 15.64 -13.59 7.05
C ALA A 28 14.68 -14.25 6.03
N PRO A 29 14.66 -15.59 5.93
CA PRO A 29 13.74 -16.31 5.07
C PRO A 29 12.30 -16.30 5.64
N PHE A 30 11.35 -16.76 4.83
CA PHE A 30 9.94 -16.99 5.20
C PHE A 30 9.09 -15.75 5.50
N ARG A 31 9.59 -14.54 5.23
CA ARG A 31 8.75 -13.32 5.24
C ARG A 31 7.63 -13.41 4.20
N GLN A 32 6.48 -12.84 4.53
CA GLN A 32 5.30 -12.78 3.67
C GLN A 32 4.90 -11.33 3.42
N THR A 33 4.47 -11.02 2.21
CA THR A 33 3.87 -9.72 1.84
C THR A 33 2.57 -9.95 1.08
N GLU A 34 1.66 -8.99 1.21
CA GLU A 34 0.39 -8.94 0.49
C GLU A 34 0.33 -7.63 -0.28
N PHE A 35 0.00 -7.71 -1.55
CA PHE A 35 -0.19 -6.53 -2.39
C PHE A 35 -1.35 -6.73 -3.36
N ASP A 36 -1.89 -5.60 -3.81
CA ASP A 36 -2.98 -5.56 -4.76
C ASP A 36 -2.41 -5.51 -6.19
N LEU A 37 -2.88 -6.42 -7.04
CA LEU A 37 -2.56 -6.49 -8.46
C LEU A 37 -3.78 -5.98 -9.25
N MET A 38 -3.65 -4.84 -9.90
CA MET A 38 -4.71 -4.25 -10.71
C MET A 38 -4.51 -4.63 -12.18
N TYR A 39 -5.58 -5.05 -12.85
CA TYR A 39 -5.49 -5.39 -14.26
C TYR A 39 -5.21 -4.12 -15.08
N ASN A 40 -4.32 -4.22 -16.07
CA ASN A 40 -3.81 -3.12 -16.92
C ASN A 40 -2.90 -2.08 -16.25
N GLU A 41 -2.82 -2.03 -14.92
CA GLU A 41 -1.90 -1.14 -14.19
C GLU A 41 -0.73 -1.87 -13.53
N GLY A 42 -0.87 -3.18 -13.26
CA GLY A 42 0.15 -3.99 -12.61
C GLY A 42 0.09 -3.90 -11.09
N ILE A 43 1.26 -3.92 -10.44
CA ILE A 43 1.36 -3.91 -8.97
C ILE A 43 1.05 -2.51 -8.46
N SER A 44 0.05 -2.39 -7.60
CA SER A 44 -0.37 -1.11 -7.03
C SER A 44 0.52 -0.69 -5.87
N GLN A 45 1.60 0.06 -6.16
CA GLN A 45 2.50 0.59 -5.14
C GLN A 45 1.81 1.56 -4.19
N GLU A 46 0.89 2.39 -4.71
CA GLU A 46 0.15 3.38 -3.93
C GLU A 46 -0.71 2.71 -2.85
N GLY A 47 -1.33 1.57 -3.19
CA GLY A 47 -2.11 0.78 -2.24
C GLY A 47 -1.26 0.20 -1.11
N GLU A 48 -0.06 -0.28 -1.44
CA GLU A 48 0.89 -0.79 -0.44
C GLU A 48 1.41 0.34 0.48
N ILE A 49 1.66 1.54 -0.07
CA ILE A 49 2.04 2.71 0.71
C ILE A 49 0.94 3.09 1.71
N ILE A 50 -0.33 3.05 1.31
CA ILE A 50 -1.45 3.33 2.22
C ILE A 50 -1.50 2.29 3.34
N ALA A 51 -1.41 1.00 2.99
CA ALA A 51 -1.48 -0.08 3.97
C ALA A 51 -0.31 -0.05 4.97
N LEU A 52 0.91 0.18 4.49
CA LEU A 52 2.09 0.34 5.35
C LEU A 52 2.04 1.63 6.15
N GLY A 53 1.58 2.72 5.56
CA GLY A 53 1.40 4.00 6.24
C GLY A 53 0.40 3.94 7.39
N GLU A 54 -0.72 3.24 7.21
CA GLU A 54 -1.71 2.97 8.28
C GLU A 54 -1.09 2.08 9.37
N LYS A 55 -0.32 1.06 8.99
CA LYS A 55 0.33 0.13 9.93
C LYS A 55 1.39 0.80 10.82
N HIS A 56 2.17 1.72 10.26
CA HIS A 56 3.25 2.42 10.99
C HIS A 56 2.82 3.78 11.56
N THR A 57 1.51 4.07 11.52
CA THR A 57 0.88 5.31 12.02
C THR A 57 1.48 6.58 11.41
N ILE A 58 1.88 6.50 10.14
CA ILE A 58 2.37 7.65 9.35
C ILE A 58 1.19 8.33 8.66
N ILE A 59 0.21 7.54 8.22
CA ILE A 59 -1.05 8.00 7.65
C ILE A 59 -2.12 7.83 8.72
N GLU A 60 -2.84 8.92 8.99
CA GLU A 60 -3.95 8.92 9.92
C GLU A 60 -5.24 8.60 9.19
N LYS A 61 -6.03 7.70 9.77
CA LYS A 61 -7.33 7.32 9.23
C LYS A 61 -8.43 7.76 10.17
N THR A 62 -9.19 8.76 9.75
CA THR A 62 -10.37 9.23 10.47
C THR A 62 -11.62 8.68 9.78
N GLY A 63 -12.11 7.54 10.28
CA GLY A 63 -13.25 6.84 9.69
C GLY A 63 -12.92 6.30 8.30
N ASN A 64 -13.56 6.85 7.25
CA ASN A 64 -13.31 6.50 5.85
C ASN A 64 -12.47 7.58 5.13
N SER A 65 -11.76 8.44 5.85
CA SER A 65 -10.91 9.48 5.28
C SER A 65 -9.46 9.25 5.69
N TYR A 66 -8.54 9.45 4.75
CA TYR A 66 -7.11 9.34 4.96
C TYR A 66 -6.48 10.73 4.98
N GLY A 67 -5.63 10.96 5.98
CA GLY A 67 -4.87 12.18 6.18
C GLY A 67 -3.39 11.88 6.40
N TYR A 68 -2.56 12.83 6.02
CA TYR A 68 -1.12 12.79 6.24
C TYR A 68 -0.68 14.16 6.77
N GLY A 69 -0.45 14.24 8.08
CA GLY A 69 -0.22 15.51 8.77
C GLY A 69 -1.39 16.47 8.53
N GLU A 70 -1.12 17.61 7.90
CA GLU A 70 -2.12 18.62 7.54
C GLU A 70 -2.79 18.37 6.17
N VAL A 71 -2.25 17.45 5.36
CA VAL A 71 -2.73 17.18 4.00
C VAL A 71 -3.80 16.10 4.03
N LYS A 72 -4.97 16.43 3.47
CA LYS A 72 -6.05 15.46 3.25
C LYS A 72 -5.78 14.67 1.97
N LEU A 73 -5.53 13.37 2.10
CA LEU A 73 -5.23 12.50 0.96
C LEU A 73 -6.50 12.05 0.21
N GLY A 74 -7.65 12.02 0.88
CA GLY A 74 -8.93 11.73 0.25
C GLY A 74 -9.90 10.93 1.13
N ARG A 75 -11.12 10.76 0.62
CA ARG A 75 -12.16 9.94 1.26
C ARG A 75 -12.24 8.58 0.57
N GLY A 76 -11.85 7.54 1.29
CA GLY A 76 -11.85 6.16 0.82
C GLY A 76 -10.57 5.75 0.10
N TYR A 77 -10.36 4.44 0.02
CA TYR A 77 -9.12 3.84 -0.49
C TYR A 77 -8.83 4.18 -1.95
N ASP A 78 -9.85 4.17 -2.82
CA ASP A 78 -9.70 4.44 -4.26
C ASP A 78 -9.30 5.91 -4.53
N ALA A 79 -9.93 6.85 -3.80
CA ALA A 79 -9.61 8.27 -3.92
C ALA A 79 -8.19 8.59 -3.43
N THR A 80 -7.78 8.01 -2.30
CA THR A 80 -6.42 8.15 -1.77
C THR A 80 -5.38 7.54 -2.71
N ARG A 81 -5.69 6.40 -3.34
CA ARG A 81 -4.82 5.77 -4.35
C ARG A 81 -4.62 6.69 -5.55
N GLN A 82 -5.70 7.30 -6.04
CA GLN A 82 -5.62 8.23 -7.15
C GLN A 82 -4.84 9.50 -6.78
N PHE A 83 -5.07 10.05 -5.60
CA PHE A 83 -4.32 11.21 -5.09
C PHE A 83 -2.81 10.95 -5.03
N LEU A 84 -2.39 9.78 -4.53
CA LEU A 84 -0.97 9.40 -4.48
C LEU A 84 -0.36 9.12 -5.86
N LYS A 85 -1.19 8.72 -6.84
CA LYS A 85 -0.75 8.53 -8.23
C LYS A 85 -0.50 9.87 -8.92
N GLU A 86 -1.34 10.86 -8.64
CA GLU A 86 -1.24 12.21 -9.19
C GLU A 86 -0.15 13.05 -8.49
N ASN A 87 0.06 12.85 -7.18
CA ASN A 87 1.02 13.61 -6.38
C ASN A 87 2.25 12.75 -6.03
N SER A 88 3.19 12.63 -6.97
CA SER A 88 4.40 11.82 -6.81
C SER A 88 5.31 12.28 -5.66
N ASP A 89 5.29 13.56 -5.32
CA ASP A 89 6.19 14.16 -4.33
C ASP A 89 5.78 13.72 -2.91
N VAL A 90 4.49 13.86 -2.59
CA VAL A 90 3.90 13.37 -1.33
C VAL A 90 4.09 11.86 -1.20
N ARG A 91 3.90 11.12 -2.30
CA ARG A 91 4.14 9.66 -2.32
C ARG A 91 5.58 9.31 -1.95
N GLN A 92 6.56 10.02 -2.51
CA GLN A 92 7.99 9.77 -2.22
C GLN A 92 8.34 10.12 -0.79
N GLU A 93 7.80 11.22 -0.26
CA GLU A 93 8.02 11.62 1.13
C GLU A 93 7.51 10.56 2.11
N ILE A 94 6.27 10.09 1.92
CA ILE A 94 5.68 9.03 2.76
C ILE A 94 6.49 7.75 2.65
N LEU A 95 6.92 7.38 1.44
CA LEU A 95 7.71 6.18 1.20
C LEU A 95 9.09 6.25 1.86
N ALA A 96 9.74 7.41 1.88
CA ALA A 96 10.98 7.63 2.60
C ALA A 96 10.80 7.41 4.11
N LYS A 97 9.77 8.03 4.70
CA LYS A 97 9.44 7.86 6.13
C LYS A 97 9.10 6.41 6.50
N ILE A 98 8.37 5.70 5.63
CA ILE A 98 8.07 4.27 5.82
C ILE A 98 9.38 3.44 5.81
N ARG A 99 10.28 3.70 4.86
CA ARG A 99 11.56 2.98 4.78
C ARG A 99 12.44 3.22 5.99
N GLU A 100 12.50 4.46 6.48
CA GLU A 100 13.24 4.80 7.70
C GLU A 100 12.69 4.06 8.92
N LYS A 101 11.37 4.07 9.11
CA LYS A 101 10.71 3.31 10.18
C LYS A 101 10.97 1.80 10.08
N LEU A 102 10.87 1.23 8.89
CA LEU A 102 11.15 -0.20 8.67
C LEU A 102 12.61 -0.57 8.92
N ALA A 103 13.54 0.36 8.70
CA ALA A 103 14.96 0.16 9.02
C ALA A 103 15.23 0.26 10.52
N GLN A 104 14.47 1.07 11.26
CA GLN A 104 14.55 1.16 12.72
C GLN A 104 13.91 -0.03 13.45
N GLU A 105 12.90 -0.66 12.85
CA GLU A 105 12.23 -1.86 13.39
C GLU A 105 12.97 -3.18 13.06
N GLN A 106 14.04 -3.14 12.25
CA GLN A 106 14.85 -4.31 11.88
C GLN A 106 16.04 -4.53 12.83
#